data_AF-A0A9Q3KC12-F1
#
_entry.id   AF-A0A9Q3KC12-F1
#
_cell.length_a   1.000
_cell.length_b   1.000
_cell.length_c   1.000
_cell.angle_alpha   90.00
_cell.angle_beta   90.00
_cell.angle_gamma   90.00
#
_symmetry.space_group_name_H-M   'P 1'
#
loop_
_entity.id
_entity.type
_entity.pdbx_description
1 polymer ?
#
loop_
_entity_poly.entity_id
_entity_poly.type
_entity_poly.pdbx_seq_one_letter_code
_entity_poly.pdbx_strand_id
1 'polypeptide(L)'
;MGQALLKEVPKLKEWPHFSGEGEYDHMEFIRGIDMIKEDFELPDRFLTARFNTLFTKSAHRWYIKLRQAHGHQSWTWWKTQIINKWANDAWRFKVETAFESAKFNADKDKALPWFCQQKDRLTALYPDMSEFMIHRKILRQCGGDLEHAVKSRTTEQSSAEDIINILEEVTTRTKIGSSRVNLKTRFNTPWKDSVDKTPKKILIILSINLQIHLHLTDKQENELSSLLYDHRGAFASDKEPLGEIIGHEVDIILNIERPYPPLLRIPAYPENTKSREALEIHIKELFYLGVIRRVGHNEELETTTPVIVAWHNGKSRMVGDFRALNTYTVPDRYPIPKIQISLTQISQAVYITTMDALKGFHQNVVKPRERKYLRIIVHCGV
;
A
#
# COMPACT_ATOMS: atom_id res chain seq x y z
N MET A 1 17.73 -51.70 -5.67
CA MET A 1 17.33 -51.11 -4.38
C MET A 1 17.57 -52.13 -3.28
N GLY A 2 18.56 -51.89 -2.42
CA GLY A 2 18.91 -52.82 -1.34
C GLY A 2 17.84 -52.83 -0.24
N GLN A 3 17.64 -53.97 0.43
CA GLN A 3 16.65 -54.14 1.51
C GLN A 3 16.82 -53.16 2.68
N ALA A 4 17.98 -52.51 2.82
CA ALA A 4 18.26 -51.52 3.84
C ALA A 4 17.49 -50.20 3.63
N LEU A 5 17.45 -49.67 2.40
CA LEU A 5 16.77 -48.40 2.06
C LEU A 5 15.24 -48.47 2.24
N LEU A 6 14.64 -49.65 2.05
CA LEU A 6 13.20 -49.86 2.21
C LEU A 6 12.71 -49.73 3.67
N LYS A 7 13.61 -49.89 4.66
CA LYS A 7 13.27 -49.74 6.09
C LYS A 7 13.22 -48.28 6.54
N GLU A 8 13.86 -47.39 5.80
CA GLU A 8 13.91 -45.95 6.09
C GLU A 8 12.74 -45.19 5.44
N VAL A 9 12.02 -45.82 4.51
CA VAL A 9 10.85 -45.21 3.85
C VAL A 9 9.75 -44.93 4.89
N PRO A 10 9.20 -43.69 4.92
CA PRO A 10 8.15 -43.31 5.86
C PRO A 10 6.95 -44.26 5.84
N LYS A 11 6.31 -44.40 7.00
CA LYS A 11 5.10 -45.23 7.12
C LYS A 11 3.98 -44.61 6.30
N LEU A 12 3.07 -45.44 5.80
CA LEU A 12 1.97 -45.00 4.92
C LEU A 12 1.13 -43.85 5.49
N LYS A 13 1.01 -43.76 6.82
CA LYS A 13 0.28 -42.69 7.51
C LYS A 13 0.96 -41.32 7.41
N GLU A 14 2.27 -41.29 7.19
CA GLU A 14 3.10 -40.09 7.08
C GLU A 14 3.15 -39.58 5.64
N TRP A 15 2.55 -40.30 4.70
CA TRP A 15 2.49 -39.90 3.29
C TRP A 15 1.36 -38.90 3.05
N PRO A 16 1.49 -38.01 2.05
CA PRO A 16 0.43 -37.09 1.69
C PRO A 16 -0.79 -37.86 1.18
N HIS A 17 -1.97 -37.48 1.64
CA HIS A 17 -3.24 -38.02 1.16
C HIS A 17 -3.90 -37.01 0.24
N PHE A 18 -4.57 -37.47 -0.81
CA PHE A 18 -5.24 -36.63 -1.80
C PHE A 18 -6.72 -36.92 -1.84
N SER A 19 -7.53 -35.93 -1.49
CA SER A 19 -8.99 -36.09 -1.41
C SER A 19 -9.71 -35.62 -2.68
N GLY A 20 -9.04 -34.78 -3.46
CA GLY A 20 -9.61 -34.05 -4.58
C GLY A 20 -10.48 -32.88 -4.15
N GLU A 21 -10.45 -32.52 -2.86
CA GLU A 21 -11.25 -31.49 -2.22
C GLU A 21 -10.29 -30.48 -1.56
N GLY A 22 -10.09 -29.33 -2.20
CA GLY A 22 -9.20 -28.28 -1.73
C GLY A 22 -8.62 -27.49 -2.89
N GLU A 23 -8.33 -26.21 -2.66
CA GLU A 23 -7.87 -25.29 -3.71
C GLU A 23 -6.51 -25.74 -4.29
N TYR A 24 -5.63 -26.29 -3.44
CA TYR A 24 -4.27 -26.72 -3.80
C TYR A 24 -3.95 -28.19 -3.45
N ASP A 25 -4.96 -28.98 -3.05
CA ASP A 25 -4.82 -30.39 -2.60
C ASP A 25 -3.99 -31.24 -3.59
N HIS A 26 -4.21 -31.05 -4.89
CA HIS A 26 -3.50 -31.77 -5.94
C HIS A 26 -2.01 -31.38 -6.06
N MET A 27 -1.67 -30.11 -5.83
CA MET A 27 -0.29 -29.61 -5.90
C MET A 27 0.52 -30.06 -4.69
N GLU A 28 -0.06 -30.01 -3.50
CA GLU A 28 0.57 -30.49 -2.26
C GLU A 28 0.82 -32.00 -2.33
N PHE A 29 -0.16 -32.77 -2.81
CA PHE A 29 0.01 -34.19 -3.03
C PHE A 29 1.13 -34.51 -4.02
N ILE A 30 1.15 -33.84 -5.19
CA ILE A 30 2.19 -34.07 -6.20
C ILE A 30 3.58 -33.73 -5.63
N ARG A 31 3.74 -32.58 -4.99
CA ARG A 31 5.02 -32.19 -4.37
C ARG A 31 5.47 -33.18 -3.31
N GLY A 32 4.59 -33.60 -2.41
CA GLY A 32 4.94 -34.55 -1.35
C GLY A 32 5.35 -35.92 -1.91
N ILE A 33 4.69 -36.39 -2.98
CA ILE A 33 5.10 -37.64 -3.64
C ILE A 33 6.42 -37.47 -4.41
N ASP A 34 6.64 -36.33 -5.08
CA ASP A 34 7.89 -36.04 -5.77
C ASP A 34 9.07 -36.01 -4.79
N MET A 35 8.94 -35.34 -3.64
CA MET A 35 9.98 -35.31 -2.59
C MET A 35 10.28 -36.71 -2.05
N ILE A 36 9.27 -37.49 -1.66
CA ILE A 36 9.47 -38.86 -1.15
C ILE A 36 10.08 -39.76 -2.23
N LYS A 37 9.69 -39.58 -3.50
CA LYS A 37 10.25 -40.36 -4.60
C LYS A 37 11.73 -40.03 -4.83
N GLU A 38 12.10 -38.76 -4.73
CA GLU A 38 13.47 -38.27 -4.90
C GLU A 38 14.36 -38.70 -3.72
N ASP A 39 13.96 -38.38 -2.49
CA ASP A 39 14.72 -38.64 -1.25
C ASP A 39 15.04 -40.13 -1.05
N PHE A 40 14.13 -41.01 -1.46
CA PHE A 40 14.25 -42.46 -1.28
C PHE A 40 14.44 -43.23 -2.61
N GLU A 41 14.66 -42.53 -3.71
CA GLU A 41 14.85 -43.07 -5.08
C GLU A 41 13.79 -44.12 -5.49
N LEU A 42 12.53 -43.91 -5.10
CA LEU A 42 11.49 -44.93 -5.19
C LEU A 42 11.09 -45.25 -6.64
N PRO A 43 10.93 -46.54 -7.02
CA PRO A 43 10.46 -46.90 -8.34
C PRO A 43 8.94 -46.66 -8.43
N ASP A 44 8.45 -46.28 -9.62
CA ASP A 44 7.03 -45.91 -9.81
C ASP A 44 6.04 -46.99 -9.40
N ARG A 45 6.41 -48.26 -9.58
CA ARG A 45 5.60 -49.41 -9.13
C ARG A 45 5.30 -49.35 -7.63
N PHE A 46 6.24 -48.87 -6.82
CA PHE A 46 6.09 -48.76 -5.37
C PHE A 46 5.08 -47.67 -5.00
N LEU A 47 5.10 -46.54 -5.72
CA LEU A 47 4.11 -45.47 -5.55
C LEU A 47 2.71 -45.98 -5.89
N THR A 48 2.56 -46.65 -7.04
CA THR A 48 1.24 -47.15 -7.47
C THR A 48 0.64 -48.20 -6.52
N ALA A 49 1.47 -48.96 -5.80
CA ALA A 49 1.00 -49.88 -4.77
C ALA A 49 0.38 -49.16 -3.56
N ARG A 50 0.79 -47.91 -3.30
CA ARG A 50 0.31 -47.08 -2.19
C ARG A 50 -0.85 -46.18 -2.58
N PHE A 51 -1.06 -45.90 -3.87
CA PHE A 51 -2.12 -45.00 -4.34
C PHE A 51 -3.52 -45.39 -3.84
N ASN A 52 -3.85 -46.67 -3.73
CA ASN A 52 -5.16 -47.08 -3.24
C ASN A 52 -5.50 -46.58 -1.83
N THR A 53 -4.49 -46.30 -0.99
CA THR A 53 -4.69 -45.73 0.36
C THR A 53 -4.50 -44.22 0.40
N LEU A 54 -3.65 -43.68 -0.49
CA LEU A 54 -3.32 -42.24 -0.50
C LEU A 54 -4.43 -41.41 -1.14
N PHE A 55 -5.10 -41.93 -2.17
CA PHE A 55 -6.29 -41.31 -2.71
C PHE A 55 -7.48 -41.54 -1.77
N THR A 56 -8.20 -40.49 -1.43
CA THR A 56 -9.36 -40.51 -0.53
C THR A 56 -10.56 -39.80 -1.19
N LYS A 57 -11.75 -39.95 -0.60
CA LYS A 57 -13.00 -39.27 -1.03
C LYS A 57 -13.25 -39.31 -2.56
N SER A 58 -13.44 -38.16 -3.18
CA SER A 58 -13.76 -38.03 -4.61
C SER A 58 -12.60 -38.49 -5.51
N ALA A 59 -11.37 -38.25 -5.08
CA ALA A 59 -10.17 -38.64 -5.83
C ALA A 59 -9.94 -40.16 -5.83
N HIS A 60 -10.33 -40.87 -4.76
CA HIS A 60 -10.25 -42.34 -4.73
C HIS A 60 -11.12 -43.00 -5.78
N ARG A 61 -12.37 -42.54 -5.93
CA ARG A 61 -13.28 -43.03 -6.97
C ARG A 61 -12.74 -42.78 -8.38
N TRP A 62 -12.17 -41.59 -8.59
CA TRP A 62 -11.51 -41.24 -9.84
C TRP A 62 -10.28 -42.13 -10.13
N TYR A 63 -9.44 -42.35 -9.12
CA TYR A 63 -8.26 -43.21 -9.23
C TYR A 63 -8.62 -44.65 -9.62
N ILE A 64 -9.59 -45.26 -8.94
CA ILE A 64 -10.03 -46.64 -9.25
C ILE A 64 -10.46 -46.75 -10.72
N LYS A 65 -11.28 -45.80 -11.19
CA LYS A 65 -11.78 -45.79 -12.57
C LYS A 65 -10.63 -45.69 -13.59
N LEU A 66 -9.68 -44.78 -13.37
CA LEU A 66 -8.52 -44.63 -14.26
C LEU A 66 -7.60 -45.85 -14.22
N ARG A 67 -7.37 -46.42 -13.03
CA ARG A 67 -6.49 -47.58 -12.83
C ARG A 67 -7.04 -48.82 -13.53
N GLN A 68 -8.36 -49.01 -13.49
CA GLN A 68 -9.03 -50.11 -14.21
C GLN A 68 -8.93 -49.94 -15.73
N ALA A 69 -9.04 -48.71 -16.25
CA ALA A 69 -9.00 -48.44 -17.68
C ALA A 69 -7.58 -48.49 -18.29
N HIS A 70 -6.57 -47.99 -17.57
CA HIS A 70 -5.22 -47.79 -18.12
C HIS A 70 -4.13 -48.66 -17.47
N GLY A 71 -4.47 -49.46 -16.45
CA GLY A 71 -3.54 -50.39 -15.80
C GLY A 71 -2.39 -49.70 -15.06
N HIS A 72 -1.22 -50.35 -15.05
CA HIS A 72 -0.03 -49.84 -14.36
C HIS A 72 0.65 -48.76 -15.20
N GLN A 73 0.74 -47.56 -14.63
CA GLN A 73 1.28 -46.38 -15.30
C GLN A 73 2.36 -45.70 -14.45
N SER A 74 3.24 -44.95 -15.11
CA SER A 74 4.32 -44.19 -14.46
C SER A 74 3.77 -43.07 -13.60
N TRP A 75 4.59 -42.60 -12.65
CA TRP A 75 4.23 -41.45 -11.83
C TRP A 75 4.03 -40.19 -12.67
N THR A 76 4.86 -39.97 -13.68
CA THR A 76 4.72 -38.86 -14.63
C THR A 76 3.34 -38.88 -15.31
N TRP A 77 2.86 -40.05 -15.73
CA TRP A 77 1.53 -40.17 -16.31
C TRP A 77 0.43 -39.80 -15.31
N TRP A 78 0.52 -40.28 -14.07
CA TRP A 78 -0.44 -39.94 -13.02
C TRP A 78 -0.43 -38.45 -12.68
N LYS A 79 0.74 -37.81 -12.62
CA LYS A 79 0.86 -36.34 -12.47
C LYS A 79 0.08 -35.61 -13.55
N THR A 80 0.26 -35.98 -14.81
CA THR A 80 -0.49 -35.38 -15.93
C THR A 80 -2.00 -35.55 -15.78
N GLN A 81 -2.47 -36.74 -15.37
CA GLN A 81 -3.91 -36.96 -15.19
C GLN A 81 -4.50 -36.17 -14.02
N ILE A 82 -3.75 -36.04 -12.91
CA ILE A 82 -4.15 -35.21 -11.76
C ILE A 82 -4.27 -33.74 -12.19
N ILE A 83 -3.24 -33.21 -12.88
CA ILE A 83 -3.23 -31.83 -13.38
C ILE A 83 -4.39 -31.58 -14.34
N ASN A 84 -4.61 -32.48 -15.32
CA ASN A 84 -5.71 -32.33 -16.28
C ASN A 84 -7.08 -32.29 -15.60
N LYS A 85 -7.26 -33.03 -14.49
CA LYS A 85 -8.54 -33.11 -13.80
C LYS A 85 -8.77 -31.96 -12.83
N TRP A 86 -7.76 -31.59 -12.03
CA TRP A 86 -7.91 -30.63 -10.92
C TRP A 86 -7.23 -29.27 -11.13
N ALA A 87 -6.33 -29.13 -12.11
CA ALA A 87 -5.71 -27.87 -12.52
C ALA A 87 -6.17 -27.43 -13.92
N ASN A 88 -7.44 -27.73 -14.25
CA ASN A 88 -8.05 -27.36 -15.52
C ASN A 88 -8.29 -25.83 -15.65
N ASP A 89 -8.70 -25.38 -16.84
CA ASP A 89 -8.88 -23.94 -17.12
C ASP A 89 -9.87 -23.25 -16.18
N ALA A 90 -10.92 -23.94 -15.74
CA ALA A 90 -11.87 -23.38 -14.78
C ALA A 90 -11.24 -23.18 -13.40
N TRP A 91 -10.34 -24.07 -12.97
CA TRP A 91 -9.55 -23.88 -11.76
C TRP A 91 -8.55 -22.73 -11.94
N ARG A 92 -7.82 -22.68 -13.07
CA ARG A 92 -6.86 -21.61 -13.37
C ARG A 92 -7.52 -20.23 -13.32
N PHE A 93 -8.67 -20.08 -13.98
CA PHE A 93 -9.44 -18.84 -13.96
C PHE A 93 -9.86 -18.44 -12.55
N LYS A 94 -10.29 -19.40 -11.71
CA LYS A 94 -10.65 -19.12 -10.31
C LYS A 94 -9.45 -18.62 -9.51
N VAL A 95 -8.29 -19.27 -9.64
CA VAL A 95 -7.06 -18.91 -8.92
C VAL A 95 -6.54 -17.55 -9.40
N GLU A 96 -6.58 -17.28 -10.70
CA GLU A 96 -6.19 -15.99 -11.29
C GLU A 96 -7.11 -14.87 -10.80
N THR A 97 -8.42 -15.08 -10.85
CA THR A 97 -9.41 -14.12 -10.33
C THR A 97 -9.21 -13.88 -8.82
N ALA A 98 -8.92 -14.94 -8.05
CA ALA A 98 -8.66 -14.83 -6.62
C ALA A 98 -7.38 -14.03 -6.33
N PHE A 99 -6.33 -14.19 -7.14
CA PHE A 99 -5.11 -13.40 -7.06
C PHE A 99 -5.35 -11.92 -7.43
N GLU A 100 -6.06 -11.65 -8.52
CA GLU A 100 -6.31 -10.28 -8.99
C GLU A 100 -7.20 -9.47 -8.05
N SER A 101 -8.17 -10.13 -7.41
CA SER A 101 -9.09 -9.50 -6.44
C SER A 101 -8.50 -9.35 -5.03
N ALA A 102 -7.49 -10.16 -4.66
CA ALA A 102 -6.87 -10.12 -3.34
C ALA A 102 -5.87 -8.98 -3.23
N LYS A 103 -6.37 -7.78 -2.92
CA LYS A 103 -5.54 -6.64 -2.51
C LYS A 103 -5.17 -6.76 -1.03
N PHE A 104 -3.92 -6.43 -0.70
CA PHE A 104 -3.45 -6.45 0.69
C PHE A 104 -4.07 -5.28 1.47
N ASN A 105 -4.64 -5.57 2.64
CA ASN A 105 -5.19 -4.60 3.58
C ASN A 105 -4.47 -4.70 4.93
N ALA A 106 -3.70 -3.68 5.32
CA ALA A 106 -2.88 -3.75 6.52
C ALA A 106 -3.67 -3.80 7.85
N ASP A 107 -4.98 -3.49 7.86
CA ASP A 107 -5.80 -3.60 9.07
C ASP A 107 -6.38 -5.00 9.28
N LYS A 108 -6.54 -5.75 8.20
CA LYS A 108 -7.23 -7.05 8.20
C LYS A 108 -6.29 -8.21 7.97
N ASP A 109 -5.32 -8.00 7.10
CA ASP A 109 -4.42 -9.04 6.61
C ASP A 109 -3.12 -9.01 7.40
N LYS A 110 -2.64 -10.20 7.75
CA LYS A 110 -1.28 -10.38 8.28
C LYS A 110 -0.34 -10.65 7.11
N ALA A 111 0.84 -10.03 7.12
CA ALA A 111 1.81 -10.08 6.03
C ALA A 111 2.18 -11.51 5.63
N LEU A 112 2.62 -12.33 6.58
CA LEU A 112 3.04 -13.73 6.36
C LEU A 112 1.96 -14.58 5.66
N PRO A 113 0.76 -14.82 6.26
CA PRO A 113 -0.22 -15.72 5.65
C PRO A 113 -0.77 -15.18 4.33
N TRP A 114 -0.93 -13.86 4.20
CA TRP A 114 -1.40 -13.28 2.96
C TRP A 114 -0.36 -13.43 1.83
N PHE A 115 0.91 -13.15 2.11
CA PHE A 115 1.98 -13.25 1.12
C PHE A 115 2.20 -14.69 0.68
N CYS A 116 2.25 -15.64 1.62
CA CYS A 116 2.34 -17.06 1.30
C CYS A 116 1.19 -17.50 0.41
N GLN A 117 -0.06 -17.10 0.72
CA GLN A 117 -1.20 -17.43 -0.13
C GLN A 117 -1.09 -16.86 -1.55
N GLN A 118 -0.61 -15.62 -1.73
CA GLN A 118 -0.40 -15.05 -3.07
C GLN A 118 0.76 -15.73 -3.80
N LYS A 119 1.82 -16.13 -3.09
CA LYS A 119 2.94 -16.90 -3.64
C LYS A 119 2.48 -18.27 -4.12
N ASP A 120 1.66 -18.97 -3.33
CA ASP A 120 1.10 -20.26 -3.70
C ASP A 120 0.24 -20.17 -4.97
N ARG A 121 -0.64 -19.16 -5.06
CA ARG A 121 -1.44 -18.88 -6.27
C ARG A 121 -0.58 -18.73 -7.52
N LEU A 122 0.44 -17.88 -7.46
CA LEU A 122 1.30 -17.60 -8.61
C LEU A 122 2.20 -18.77 -8.97
N THR A 123 2.73 -19.50 -7.98
CA THR A 123 3.55 -20.69 -8.21
C THR A 123 2.71 -21.80 -8.84
N ALA A 124 1.43 -21.92 -8.47
CA ALA A 124 0.53 -22.91 -9.04
C ALA A 124 0.07 -22.56 -10.47
N LEU A 125 -0.08 -21.26 -10.79
CA LEU A 125 -0.41 -20.81 -12.14
C LEU A 125 0.80 -20.80 -13.08
N TYR A 126 1.99 -20.44 -12.58
CA TYR A 126 3.19 -20.24 -13.38
C TYR A 126 4.42 -20.91 -12.71
N PRO A 127 4.54 -22.25 -12.78
CA PRO A 127 5.65 -22.98 -12.15
C PRO A 127 7.05 -22.56 -12.61
N ASP A 128 7.17 -22.12 -13.87
CA ASP A 128 8.44 -21.72 -14.48
C ASP A 128 8.79 -20.24 -14.24
N MET A 129 7.94 -19.50 -13.51
CA MET A 129 8.18 -18.08 -13.24
C MET A 129 9.28 -17.91 -12.19
N SER A 130 10.28 -17.09 -12.49
CA SER A 130 11.32 -16.74 -11.51
C SER A 130 10.72 -16.17 -10.23
N GLU A 131 11.32 -16.50 -9.09
CA GLU A 131 10.87 -16.04 -7.78
C GLU A 131 10.78 -14.51 -7.68
N PHE A 132 11.74 -13.79 -8.28
CA PHE A 132 11.70 -12.32 -8.40
C PHE A 132 10.43 -11.79 -9.09
N MET A 133 10.01 -12.41 -10.19
CA MET A 133 8.79 -11.99 -10.91
C MET A 133 7.53 -12.31 -10.12
N ILE A 134 7.51 -13.42 -9.39
CA ILE A 134 6.44 -13.76 -8.45
C ILE A 134 6.34 -12.66 -7.39
N HIS A 135 7.46 -12.34 -6.72
CA HIS A 135 7.55 -11.28 -5.73
C HIS A 135 7.05 -9.93 -6.28
N ARG A 136 7.49 -9.54 -7.47
CA ARG A 136 7.08 -8.28 -8.12
C ARG A 136 5.59 -8.24 -8.41
N LYS A 137 4.97 -9.36 -8.81
CA LYS A 137 3.51 -9.47 -9.02
C LYS A 137 2.75 -9.36 -7.70
N ILE A 138 3.20 -10.01 -6.63
CA ILE A 138 2.57 -9.93 -5.31
C ILE A 138 2.62 -8.49 -4.77
N LEU A 139 3.76 -7.81 -4.88
CA LEU A 139 3.91 -6.44 -4.38
C LEU A 139 2.99 -5.43 -5.11
N ARG A 140 2.64 -5.67 -6.38
CA ARG A 140 1.63 -4.87 -7.09
C ARG A 140 0.22 -5.01 -6.49
N GLN A 141 -0.06 -6.09 -5.76
CA GLN A 141 -1.33 -6.26 -5.05
C GLN A 141 -1.40 -5.48 -3.74
N CYS A 142 -0.27 -4.99 -3.22
CA CYS A 142 -0.26 -4.03 -2.11
C CYS A 142 -0.73 -2.63 -2.57
N GLY A 143 -0.27 -2.20 -3.75
CA GLY A 143 -0.63 -0.94 -4.38
C GLY A 143 -0.17 0.33 -3.63
N GLY A 144 -0.16 1.46 -4.34
CA GLY A 144 0.04 2.79 -3.76
C GLY A 144 1.34 2.94 -2.97
N ASP A 145 1.24 3.59 -1.81
CA ASP A 145 2.41 3.94 -0.98
C ASP A 145 3.03 2.69 -0.33
N LEU A 146 2.22 1.65 -0.08
CA LEU A 146 2.68 0.40 0.52
C LEU A 146 3.54 -0.40 -0.48
N GLU A 147 3.09 -0.50 -1.73
CA GLU A 147 3.90 -1.11 -2.80
C GLU A 147 5.25 -0.40 -2.94
N HIS A 148 5.25 0.93 -2.98
CA HIS A 148 6.48 1.71 -3.11
C HIS A 148 7.40 1.52 -1.90
N ALA A 149 6.84 1.55 -0.68
CA ALA A 149 7.58 1.37 0.56
C ALA A 149 8.23 -0.01 0.67
N VAL A 150 7.57 -1.08 0.24
CA VAL A 150 8.15 -2.42 0.28
C VAL A 150 9.19 -2.57 -0.84
N LYS A 151 8.89 -2.11 -2.07
CA LYS A 151 9.83 -2.19 -3.19
C LYS A 151 11.12 -1.40 -2.99
N SER A 152 11.07 -0.26 -2.30
CA SER A 152 12.30 0.51 -2.03
C SER A 152 13.24 -0.16 -1.02
N ARG A 153 12.76 -1.21 -0.33
CA ARG A 153 13.49 -2.00 0.68
C ARG A 153 13.85 -3.41 0.17
N THR A 154 13.40 -3.80 -1.02
CA THR A 154 13.66 -5.13 -1.59
C THR A 154 14.57 -5.03 -2.81
N THR A 155 15.40 -6.04 -2.99
CA THR A 155 16.30 -6.19 -4.15
C THR A 155 15.83 -7.34 -5.02
N GLU A 156 16.47 -7.54 -6.18
CA GLU A 156 16.16 -8.70 -7.05
C GLU A 156 16.50 -10.04 -6.37
N GLN A 157 17.41 -10.02 -5.39
CA GLN A 157 17.86 -11.18 -4.62
C GLN A 157 17.08 -11.38 -3.31
N SER A 158 16.14 -10.49 -2.96
CA SER A 158 15.37 -10.60 -1.73
C SER A 158 14.52 -11.88 -1.71
N SER A 159 14.68 -12.65 -0.64
CA SER A 159 13.89 -13.85 -0.39
C SER A 159 12.44 -13.50 -0.03
N ALA A 160 11.56 -14.51 -0.05
CA ALA A 160 10.19 -14.32 0.42
C ALA A 160 10.15 -13.88 1.89
N GLU A 161 11.05 -14.42 2.73
CA GLU A 161 11.18 -14.05 4.15
C GLU A 161 11.50 -12.56 4.30
N ASP A 162 12.47 -12.06 3.52
CA ASP A 162 12.87 -10.65 3.54
C ASP A 162 11.68 -9.76 3.20
N ILE A 163 10.93 -10.10 2.15
CA ILE A 163 9.78 -9.31 1.71
C ILE A 163 8.67 -9.34 2.74
N ILE A 164 8.42 -10.48 3.38
CA ILE A 164 7.39 -10.63 4.42
C ILE A 164 7.77 -9.81 5.65
N ASN A 165 9.02 -9.91 6.10
CA ASN A 165 9.53 -9.14 7.23
C ASN A 165 9.44 -7.63 6.96
N ILE A 166 9.80 -7.20 5.76
CA ILE A 166 9.67 -5.81 5.32
C ILE A 166 8.20 -5.38 5.26
N LEU A 167 7.31 -6.20 4.70
CA LEU A 167 5.88 -5.89 4.62
C LEU A 167 5.27 -5.78 6.01
N GLU A 168 5.64 -6.67 6.93
CA GLU A 168 5.22 -6.62 8.34
C GLU A 168 5.80 -5.41 9.04
N GLU A 169 7.07 -5.10 8.83
CA GLU A 169 7.72 -3.92 9.39
C GLU A 169 7.04 -2.63 8.92
N VAL A 170 6.81 -2.49 7.61
CA VAL A 170 6.15 -1.32 7.03
C VAL A 170 4.75 -1.17 7.61
N THR A 171 3.96 -2.23 7.62
CA THR A 171 2.56 -2.16 8.09
C THR A 171 2.47 -1.89 9.59
N THR A 172 3.34 -2.49 10.41
CA THR A 172 3.34 -2.32 11.87
C THR A 172 3.95 -1.00 12.33
N ARG A 173 5.08 -0.57 11.74
CA ARG A 173 5.82 0.63 12.17
C ARG A 173 5.32 1.92 11.54
N THR A 174 4.90 1.87 10.28
CA THR A 174 4.57 3.10 9.52
C THR A 174 3.07 3.35 9.38
N LYS A 175 2.22 2.35 9.70
CA LYS A 175 0.76 2.37 9.44
C LYS A 175 0.40 2.69 7.97
N ILE A 176 1.35 2.54 7.04
CA ILE A 176 1.11 2.68 5.61
C ILE A 176 0.28 1.47 5.16
N GLY A 177 -0.83 1.73 4.46
CA GLY A 177 -1.79 0.69 4.05
C GLY A 177 -2.86 0.36 5.09
N SER A 178 -2.77 0.90 6.31
CA SER A 178 -3.85 0.86 7.29
C SER A 178 -4.87 1.94 6.97
N SER A 179 -6.14 1.56 6.86
CA SER A 179 -7.26 2.49 6.93
C SER A 179 -7.13 3.20 8.28
N ARG A 180 -7.08 4.52 8.24
CA ARG A 180 -7.12 5.39 9.44
C ARG A 180 -8.00 4.73 10.49
N VAL A 181 -7.40 4.48 11.66
CA VAL A 181 -8.07 4.06 12.90
C VAL A 181 -9.50 4.54 12.89
N ASN A 182 -10.44 3.61 13.08
CA ASN A 182 -11.86 3.84 13.31
C ASN A 182 -12.05 5.09 14.19
N LEU A 183 -12.27 6.26 13.58
CA LEU A 183 -12.48 7.54 14.27
C LEU A 183 -13.84 7.56 15.00
N LYS A 184 -14.64 6.49 14.89
CA LYS A 184 -15.94 6.36 15.54
C LYS A 184 -15.86 6.18 17.07
N THR A 185 -14.74 5.71 17.63
CA THR A 185 -14.67 5.41 19.07
C THR A 185 -13.90 6.43 19.93
N ARG A 186 -13.44 7.55 19.36
CA ARG A 186 -12.65 8.56 20.10
C ARG A 186 -13.28 9.95 20.26
N PHE A 187 -14.45 10.20 19.69
CA PHE A 187 -15.03 11.54 19.70
C PHE A 187 -16.52 11.48 20.05
N ASN A 188 -16.77 11.14 21.31
CA ASN A 188 -18.05 11.45 21.97
C ASN A 188 -17.84 12.46 23.11
N THR A 189 -16.89 13.39 22.92
CA THR A 189 -16.69 14.52 23.81
C THR A 189 -17.10 15.81 23.11
N PRO A 190 -17.92 16.66 23.75
CA PRO A 190 -18.33 17.93 23.17
C PRO A 190 -17.14 18.85 22.93
N TRP A 191 -17.26 19.66 21.88
CA TRP A 191 -16.38 20.75 21.50
C TRP A 191 -15.86 21.54 22.70
N LYS A 192 -14.54 21.64 22.84
CA LYS A 192 -13.88 22.60 23.74
C LYS A 192 -12.74 23.30 23.02
N ASP A 193 -12.82 24.63 23.05
CA ASP A 193 -11.80 25.55 22.56
C ASP A 193 -10.65 25.62 23.57
N SER A 194 -9.56 24.91 23.30
CA SER A 194 -8.19 25.25 23.74
C SER A 194 -7.27 24.09 23.37
N VAL A 195 -6.38 24.33 22.41
CA VAL A 195 -5.27 23.42 22.10
C VAL A 195 -4.08 23.89 22.92
N ASP A 196 -3.80 23.15 23.99
CA ASP A 196 -2.60 23.34 24.81
C ASP A 196 -1.33 23.07 23.98
N LYS A 197 -0.40 24.02 24.04
CA LYS A 197 0.89 23.98 23.32
C LYS A 197 1.97 23.43 24.25
N THR A 198 2.81 22.54 23.68
CA THR A 198 4.13 22.01 24.14
C THR A 198 4.16 20.63 24.84
N PRO A 199 5.28 19.87 24.72
CA PRO A 199 5.91 19.46 23.46
C PRO A 199 6.18 17.93 23.42
N LYS A 200 5.60 17.21 22.46
CA LYS A 200 5.96 15.80 22.14
C LYS A 200 7.18 15.70 21.20
N LYS A 201 8.17 16.58 21.36
CA LYS A 201 9.35 16.68 20.48
C LYS A 201 10.37 15.53 20.61
N ILE A 202 10.19 14.59 21.55
CA ILE A 202 11.21 13.60 21.91
C ILE A 202 11.03 12.24 21.20
N LEU A 203 9.82 11.91 20.72
CA LEU A 203 9.55 10.58 20.14
C LEU A 203 9.65 10.50 18.60
N ILE A 204 9.81 11.64 17.91
CA ILE A 204 9.70 11.71 16.45
C ILE A 204 11.02 11.38 15.73
N ILE A 205 12.16 11.61 16.36
CA ILE A 205 13.47 11.45 15.71
C ILE A 205 13.81 9.97 15.51
N LEU A 206 13.42 9.12 16.46
CA LEU A 206 13.53 7.65 16.32
C LEU A 206 12.49 7.07 15.34
N SER A 207 11.57 7.89 14.81
CA SER A 207 10.56 7.49 13.84
C SER A 207 10.68 8.22 12.49
N ILE A 208 11.75 9.00 12.29
CA ILE A 208 12.20 9.38 10.94
C ILE A 208 12.78 8.11 10.31
N ASN A 209 12.05 7.58 9.35
CA ASN A 209 12.32 6.38 8.57
C ASN A 209 13.60 6.57 7.73
N LEU A 210 14.76 6.53 8.37
CA LEU A 210 16.08 6.58 7.73
C LEU A 210 16.30 5.30 6.93
N GLN A 211 15.86 5.30 5.67
CA GLN A 211 16.31 4.30 4.69
C GLN A 211 17.74 4.64 4.25
N ILE A 212 18.72 4.20 5.04
CA ILE A 212 20.12 4.27 4.63
C ILE A 212 20.36 3.16 3.60
N HIS A 213 20.33 3.50 2.31
CA HIS A 213 20.82 2.60 1.27
C HIS A 213 22.34 2.46 1.42
N LEU A 214 22.78 1.24 1.72
CA LEU A 214 24.11 0.87 2.20
C LEU A 214 25.25 1.27 1.25
N HIS A 215 26.13 2.16 1.73
CA HIS A 215 27.61 2.19 1.54
C HIS A 215 28.27 3.13 2.59
N LEU A 216 27.64 3.31 3.77
CA LEU A 216 28.19 4.13 4.85
C LEU A 216 28.95 3.23 5.83
N THR A 217 30.11 3.69 6.28
CA THR A 217 30.81 3.09 7.42
C THR A 217 30.06 3.39 8.71
N ASP A 218 30.25 2.57 9.75
CA ASP A 218 29.65 2.78 11.09
C ASP A 218 29.88 4.20 11.63
N LYS A 219 31.04 4.80 11.29
CA LYS A 219 31.34 6.19 11.65
C LYS A 219 30.42 7.19 10.94
N GLN A 220 30.23 7.02 9.64
CA GLN A 220 29.38 7.92 8.83
C GLN A 220 27.91 7.77 9.18
N GLU A 221 27.45 6.56 9.54
CA GLU A 221 26.10 6.33 10.01
C GLU A 221 25.82 7.09 11.31
N ASN A 222 26.76 7.05 12.25
CA ASN A 222 26.66 7.78 13.52
C ASN A 222 26.68 9.31 13.31
N GLU A 223 27.53 9.80 12.40
CA GLU A 223 27.57 11.23 12.02
C GLU A 223 26.25 11.68 11.38
N LEU A 224 25.70 10.90 10.45
CA LEU A 224 24.41 11.20 9.80
C LEU A 224 23.25 11.19 10.79
N SER A 225 23.22 10.19 11.69
CA SER A 225 22.22 10.08 12.74
C SER A 225 22.24 11.29 13.67
N SER A 226 23.45 11.74 14.04
CA SER A 226 23.63 12.93 14.87
C SER A 226 23.13 14.19 14.16
N LEU A 227 23.49 14.36 12.88
CA LEU A 227 23.04 15.50 12.07
C LEU A 227 21.51 15.56 11.97
N LEU A 228 20.85 14.43 11.72
CA LEU A 228 19.40 14.37 11.60
C LEU A 228 18.70 14.59 12.94
N TYR A 229 19.32 14.17 14.04
CA TYR A 229 18.85 14.48 15.38
C TYR A 229 18.93 15.99 15.69
N ASP A 230 20.03 16.63 15.32
CA ASP A 230 20.23 18.06 15.51
C ASP A 230 19.24 18.88 14.69
N HIS A 231 18.97 18.46 13.45
CA HIS A 231 18.04 19.12 12.53
C HIS A 231 16.62 18.56 12.54
N ARG A 232 16.25 17.76 13.55
CA ARG A 232 14.92 17.14 13.68
C ARG A 232 13.72 18.07 13.48
N GLY A 233 13.88 19.34 13.84
CA GLY A 233 12.81 20.34 13.73
C GLY A 233 12.44 20.70 12.28
N ALA A 234 13.27 20.32 11.31
CA ALA A 234 13.00 20.50 9.89
C ALA A 234 12.06 19.43 9.30
N PHE A 235 11.87 18.30 10.00
CA PHE A 235 11.04 17.20 9.52
C PHE A 235 9.65 17.27 10.15
N ALA A 236 8.61 17.14 9.31
CA ALA A 236 7.21 17.16 9.74
C ALA A 236 6.57 15.78 9.58
N SER A 237 5.73 15.39 10.53
CA SER A 237 4.85 14.22 10.44
C SER A 237 3.41 14.68 10.22
N ASP A 238 2.60 13.82 9.61
CA ASP A 238 1.13 13.91 9.51
C ASP A 238 0.39 14.08 10.85
N LYS A 239 1.09 14.01 11.98
CA LYS A 239 0.56 14.12 13.35
C LYS A 239 0.84 15.46 14.02
N GLU A 240 1.55 16.37 13.37
CA GLU A 240 1.88 17.68 13.93
C GLU A 240 1.34 18.81 13.04
N PRO A 241 0.99 19.98 13.62
CA PRO A 241 0.66 21.15 12.84
C PRO A 241 1.76 21.46 11.82
N LEU A 242 1.36 21.88 10.62
CA LEU A 242 2.34 22.27 9.61
C LEU A 242 3.13 23.50 10.07
N GLY A 243 4.41 23.53 9.73
CA GLY A 243 5.21 24.74 9.84
C GLY A 243 4.74 25.81 8.86
N GLU A 244 5.08 27.06 9.15
CA GLU A 244 4.83 28.22 8.31
C GLU A 244 6.16 28.74 7.75
N ILE A 245 6.15 29.24 6.51
CA ILE A 245 7.32 29.91 5.94
C ILE A 245 7.50 31.25 6.66
N ILE A 246 8.67 31.44 7.26
CA ILE A 246 9.00 32.65 8.02
C ILE A 246 9.46 33.76 7.06
N GLY A 247 8.91 34.95 7.21
CA GLY A 247 9.35 36.15 6.46
C GLY A 247 8.79 36.26 5.04
N HIS A 248 7.87 35.37 4.65
CA HIS A 248 7.19 35.44 3.36
C HIS A 248 5.68 35.22 3.55
N GLU A 249 4.88 36.17 3.09
CA GLU A 249 3.43 36.06 3.01
C GLU A 249 3.00 36.20 1.54
N VAL A 250 2.00 35.41 1.15
CA VAL A 250 1.43 35.44 -0.20
C VAL A 250 0.41 36.56 -0.30
N ASP A 251 0.57 37.35 -1.37
CA ASP A 251 -0.32 38.42 -1.77
C ASP A 251 -1.33 37.93 -2.81
N ILE A 252 -2.62 38.05 -2.51
CA ILE A 252 -3.71 37.79 -3.45
C ILE A 252 -4.30 39.14 -3.88
N ILE A 253 -3.84 39.60 -5.04
CA ILE A 253 -4.29 40.86 -5.64
C ILE A 253 -5.38 40.55 -6.66
N LEU A 254 -6.57 41.11 -6.46
CA LEU A 254 -7.64 41.04 -7.44
C LEU A 254 -7.56 42.21 -8.42
N ASN A 255 -7.96 41.99 -9.67
CA ASN A 255 -8.08 43.03 -10.71
C ASN A 255 -9.46 43.73 -10.71
N ILE A 256 -10.23 43.55 -9.64
CA ILE A 256 -11.56 44.10 -9.43
C ILE A 256 -11.68 44.68 -8.02
N GLU A 257 -12.60 45.63 -7.85
CA GLU A 257 -12.94 46.21 -6.56
C GLU A 257 -14.36 45.82 -6.11
N ARG A 258 -14.69 46.15 -4.86
CA ARG A 258 -16.06 45.92 -4.34
C ARG A 258 -17.06 46.84 -5.07
N PRO A 259 -18.30 46.38 -5.31
CA PRO A 259 -18.85 45.06 -4.96
C PRO A 259 -18.36 43.95 -5.92
N TYR A 260 -18.05 42.78 -5.36
CA TYR A 260 -17.57 41.65 -6.15
C TYR A 260 -18.69 40.98 -6.97
N PRO A 261 -18.37 40.39 -8.14
CA PRO A 261 -19.36 39.72 -8.97
C PRO A 261 -19.95 38.48 -8.26
N PRO A 262 -21.22 38.13 -8.51
CA PRO A 262 -21.86 36.95 -7.91
C PRO A 262 -21.12 35.64 -8.16
N LEU A 263 -20.33 35.56 -9.25
CA LEU A 263 -19.47 34.43 -9.58
C LEU A 263 -18.39 34.14 -8.52
N LEU A 264 -18.06 35.10 -7.65
CA LEU A 264 -17.14 34.86 -6.52
C LEU A 264 -17.85 34.38 -5.26
N ARG A 265 -19.19 34.34 -5.24
CA ARG A 265 -20.01 33.88 -4.12
C ARG A 265 -20.84 32.67 -4.54
N ILE A 266 -20.16 31.55 -4.74
CA ILE A 266 -20.79 30.32 -5.22
C ILE A 266 -21.24 29.49 -4.01
N PRO A 267 -22.45 28.91 -4.01
CA PRO A 267 -22.91 28.03 -2.94
C PRO A 267 -22.18 26.67 -2.96
N ALA A 268 -22.23 25.93 -1.84
CA ALA A 268 -21.74 24.56 -1.80
C ALA A 268 -22.42 23.71 -2.87
N TYR A 269 -21.63 22.84 -3.52
CA TYR A 269 -22.18 21.90 -4.48
C TYR A 269 -22.92 20.76 -3.78
N PRO A 270 -24.00 20.22 -4.39
CA PRO A 270 -24.63 19.01 -3.90
C PRO A 270 -23.67 17.83 -3.98
N GLU A 271 -23.61 17.05 -2.91
CA GLU A 271 -22.69 15.92 -2.79
C GLU A 271 -23.41 14.64 -2.39
N ASN A 272 -22.93 13.52 -2.95
CA ASN A 272 -23.35 12.19 -2.51
C ASN A 272 -22.77 11.83 -1.13
N THR A 273 -23.37 10.85 -0.46
CA THR A 273 -22.98 10.41 0.89
C THR A 273 -21.48 10.09 1.02
N LYS A 274 -20.93 9.36 0.05
CA LYS A 274 -19.51 8.97 0.04
C LYS A 274 -18.57 10.18 -0.04
N SER A 275 -18.94 11.19 -0.82
CA SER A 275 -18.14 12.42 -0.98
C SER A 275 -18.23 13.30 0.27
N ARG A 276 -19.41 13.39 0.88
CA ARG A 276 -19.61 14.10 2.16
C ARG A 276 -18.74 13.53 3.27
N GLU A 277 -18.75 12.21 3.43
CA GLU A 277 -17.91 11.52 4.42
C GLU A 277 -16.42 11.79 4.17
N ALA A 278 -15.99 11.72 2.90
CA ALA A 278 -14.61 12.02 2.54
C ALA A 278 -14.22 13.49 2.82
N LEU A 279 -15.09 14.46 2.51
CA LEU A 279 -14.83 15.87 2.83
C LEU A 279 -14.73 16.12 4.33
N GLU A 280 -15.62 15.54 5.13
CA GLU A 280 -15.56 15.70 6.58
C GLU A 280 -14.23 15.20 7.16
N ILE A 281 -13.67 14.12 6.59
CA ILE A 281 -12.35 13.62 6.96
C ILE A 281 -11.25 14.63 6.59
N HIS A 282 -11.26 15.15 5.37
CA HIS A 282 -10.25 16.12 4.90
C HIS A 282 -10.32 17.45 5.65
N ILE A 283 -11.52 17.96 5.92
CA ILE A 283 -11.73 19.20 6.69
C ILE A 283 -11.19 19.04 8.10
N LYS A 284 -11.48 17.93 8.77
CA LYS A 284 -10.97 17.67 10.13
C LYS A 284 -9.44 17.59 10.15
N GLU A 285 -8.84 16.97 9.14
CA GLU A 285 -7.40 16.89 8.99
C GLU A 285 -6.78 18.28 8.80
N LEU A 286 -7.27 19.07 7.83
CA LEU A 286 -6.75 20.41 7.58
C LEU A 286 -6.94 21.36 8.77
N PHE A 287 -8.04 21.19 9.51
CA PHE A 287 -8.29 21.94 10.74
C PHE A 287 -7.27 21.57 11.84
N TYR A 288 -7.03 20.26 12.04
CA TYR A 288 -6.04 19.78 13.01
C TYR A 288 -4.61 20.24 12.66
N LEU A 289 -4.28 20.27 11.37
CA LEU A 289 -2.99 20.75 10.87
C LEU A 289 -2.82 22.28 10.96
N GLY A 290 -3.86 23.02 11.35
CA GLY A 290 -3.84 24.49 11.43
C GLY A 290 -3.98 25.22 10.11
N VAL A 291 -4.32 24.50 9.02
CA VAL A 291 -4.42 25.06 7.66
C VAL A 291 -5.71 25.85 7.46
N ILE A 292 -6.82 25.36 8.02
CA ILE A 292 -8.14 26.00 7.90
C ILE A 292 -8.73 26.28 9.27
N ARG A 293 -9.61 27.29 9.33
CA ARG A 293 -10.42 27.63 10.49
C ARG A 293 -11.86 27.88 10.04
N ARG A 294 -12.81 27.76 10.96
CA ARG A 294 -14.18 28.22 10.72
C ARG A 294 -14.21 29.74 10.58
N VAL A 295 -15.08 30.23 9.70
CA VAL A 295 -15.38 31.66 9.60
C VAL A 295 -16.28 32.07 10.77
N GLY A 296 -15.92 33.15 11.47
CA GLY A 296 -16.69 33.63 12.62
C GLY A 296 -18.00 34.29 12.19
N HIS A 297 -18.99 34.29 13.08
CA HIS A 297 -20.31 34.91 12.82
C HIS A 297 -20.24 36.40 12.46
N ASN A 298 -19.17 37.09 12.89
CA ASN A 298 -18.96 38.52 12.66
C ASN A 298 -18.17 38.82 11.37
N GLU A 299 -17.78 37.80 10.59
CA GLU A 299 -17.04 38.00 9.35
C GLU A 299 -17.98 38.04 8.13
N GLU A 300 -17.93 39.15 7.39
CA GLU A 300 -18.73 39.33 6.16
C GLU A 300 -18.34 38.31 5.08
N LEU A 301 -19.31 37.58 4.53
CA LEU A 301 -19.13 36.57 3.48
C LEU A 301 -19.32 37.17 2.06
N GLU A 302 -18.26 37.78 1.54
CA GLU A 302 -18.28 38.38 0.20
C GLU A 302 -17.93 37.38 -0.91
N THR A 303 -17.10 36.39 -0.58
CA THR A 303 -16.60 35.38 -1.52
C THR A 303 -16.64 34.00 -0.87
N THR A 304 -17.04 32.99 -1.65
CA THR A 304 -17.11 31.58 -1.25
C THR A 304 -16.76 30.68 -2.44
N THR A 305 -15.85 29.73 -2.20
CA THR A 305 -15.39 28.76 -3.19
C THR A 305 -15.89 27.36 -2.83
N PRO A 306 -16.69 26.69 -3.68
CA PRO A 306 -17.19 25.36 -3.39
C PRO A 306 -16.05 24.35 -3.52
N VAL A 307 -16.23 23.23 -2.84
CA VAL A 307 -15.25 22.15 -2.81
C VAL A 307 -15.89 20.89 -3.37
N ILE A 308 -15.09 20.08 -4.06
CA ILE A 308 -15.48 18.75 -4.54
C ILE A 308 -14.48 17.70 -4.06
N VAL A 309 -14.88 16.43 -4.18
CA VAL A 309 -13.99 15.29 -3.98
C VAL A 309 -13.60 14.68 -5.32
N ALA A 310 -12.30 14.70 -5.62
CA ALA A 310 -11.73 13.95 -6.73
C ALA A 310 -11.24 12.58 -6.23
N TRP A 311 -11.65 11.51 -6.92
CA TRP A 311 -11.23 10.14 -6.59
C TRP A 311 -10.20 9.65 -7.60
N HIS A 312 -9.11 9.05 -7.12
CA HIS A 312 -8.11 8.41 -7.96
C HIS A 312 -7.50 7.22 -7.24
N ASN A 313 -7.50 6.04 -7.88
CA ASN A 313 -6.97 4.78 -7.32
C ASN A 313 -7.48 4.50 -5.90
N GLY A 314 -8.78 4.71 -5.65
CA GLY A 314 -9.41 4.50 -4.34
C GLY A 314 -9.13 5.59 -3.28
N LYS A 315 -8.21 6.52 -3.54
CA LYS A 315 -7.92 7.66 -2.66
C LYS A 315 -8.80 8.87 -3.03
N SER A 316 -9.30 9.59 -2.03
CA SER A 316 -10.04 10.84 -2.20
C SER A 316 -9.12 12.05 -1.99
N ARG A 317 -9.37 13.12 -2.75
CA ARG A 317 -8.73 14.43 -2.57
C ARG A 317 -9.80 15.52 -2.52
N MET A 318 -9.68 16.40 -1.55
CA MET A 318 -10.46 17.63 -1.45
C MET A 318 -9.91 18.66 -2.46
N VAL A 319 -10.78 19.21 -3.31
CA VAL A 319 -10.39 20.15 -4.37
C VAL A 319 -11.31 21.37 -4.32
N GLY A 320 -10.76 22.56 -4.07
CA GLY A 320 -11.49 23.82 -4.16
C GLY A 320 -11.59 24.30 -5.60
N ASP A 321 -12.79 24.72 -6.03
CA ASP A 321 -13.02 25.23 -7.39
C ASP A 321 -12.69 26.73 -7.50
N PHE A 322 -11.40 27.05 -7.53
CA PHE A 322 -10.92 28.43 -7.61
C PHE A 322 -10.98 29.03 -9.03
N ARG A 323 -11.62 28.38 -10.01
CA ARG A 323 -11.63 28.87 -11.41
C ARG A 323 -12.23 30.28 -11.54
N ALA A 324 -13.30 30.56 -10.81
CA ALA A 324 -13.89 31.90 -10.79
C ALA A 324 -12.93 32.93 -10.19
N LEU A 325 -12.32 32.63 -9.04
CA LEU A 325 -11.35 33.50 -8.37
C LEU A 325 -10.13 33.79 -9.26
N ASN A 326 -9.60 32.76 -9.91
CA ASN A 326 -8.42 32.86 -10.76
C ASN A 326 -8.63 33.83 -11.94
N THR A 327 -9.85 33.93 -12.49
CA THR A 327 -10.19 34.90 -13.55
C THR A 327 -10.00 36.36 -13.10
N TYR A 328 -10.18 36.62 -11.81
CA TYR A 328 -10.10 37.96 -11.22
C TYR A 328 -8.80 38.19 -10.44
N THR A 329 -7.89 37.22 -10.41
CA THR A 329 -6.60 37.33 -9.69
C THR A 329 -5.52 37.81 -10.66
N VAL A 330 -4.75 38.80 -10.24
CA VAL A 330 -3.58 39.26 -11.02
C VAL A 330 -2.54 38.13 -11.02
N PRO A 331 -2.10 37.62 -12.18
CA PRO A 331 -1.19 36.50 -12.23
C PRO A 331 0.20 36.90 -11.75
N ASP A 332 0.72 36.19 -10.76
CA ASP A 332 2.12 36.25 -10.39
C ASP A 332 2.97 35.55 -11.47
N ARG A 333 3.88 36.30 -12.10
CA ARG A 333 4.74 35.81 -13.19
C ARG A 333 6.17 35.54 -12.70
N TYR A 334 6.30 34.97 -11.51
CA TYR A 334 7.60 34.51 -11.04
C TYR A 334 8.17 33.41 -11.97
N PRO A 335 9.39 33.57 -12.53
CA PRO A 335 9.94 32.62 -13.47
C PRO A 335 10.34 31.33 -12.76
N ILE A 336 9.61 30.24 -13.00
CA ILE A 336 10.02 28.91 -12.57
C ILE A 336 11.19 28.45 -13.47
N PRO A 337 12.34 28.07 -12.89
CA PRO A 337 13.49 27.61 -13.68
C PRO A 337 13.13 26.37 -14.50
N LYS A 338 13.64 26.29 -15.73
CA LYS A 338 13.47 25.08 -16.57
C LYS A 338 14.20 23.91 -15.94
N ILE A 339 13.55 22.75 -15.88
CA ILE A 339 14.10 21.50 -15.32
C ILE A 339 15.51 21.20 -15.86
N GLN A 340 15.73 21.42 -17.17
CA GLN A 340 17.03 21.15 -17.81
C GLN A 340 18.17 22.03 -17.27
N ILE A 341 17.88 23.27 -16.83
CA ILE A 341 18.88 24.15 -16.22
C ILE A 341 19.26 23.59 -14.86
N SER A 342 18.26 23.22 -14.04
CA SER A 342 18.48 22.61 -12.72
C SER A 342 19.27 21.29 -12.83
N LEU A 343 18.95 20.43 -13.79
CA LEU A 343 19.68 19.18 -14.05
C LEU A 343 21.13 19.41 -14.47
N THR A 344 21.39 20.45 -15.29
CA THR A 344 22.76 20.81 -15.67
C THR A 344 23.58 21.26 -14.46
N GLN A 345 22.97 22.05 -13.57
CA GLN A 345 23.63 22.55 -12.36
C GLN A 345 24.02 21.44 -11.37
N ILE A 346 23.20 20.38 -11.26
CA ILE A 346 23.51 19.23 -10.39
C ILE A 346 24.38 18.16 -11.07
N SER A 347 24.67 18.28 -12.38
CA SER A 347 25.43 17.26 -13.13
C SER A 347 26.87 17.06 -12.65
N GLN A 348 27.44 18.07 -11.99
CA GLN A 348 28.78 18.03 -11.40
C GLN A 348 28.76 17.77 -9.88
N ALA A 349 27.59 17.57 -9.29
CA ALA A 349 27.47 17.33 -7.86
C ALA A 349 27.96 15.91 -7.51
N VAL A 350 28.85 15.81 -6.54
CA VAL A 350 29.34 14.54 -6.00
C VAL A 350 28.31 13.90 -5.07
N TYR A 351 27.53 14.73 -4.37
CA TYR A 351 26.45 14.32 -3.48
C TYR A 351 25.18 15.10 -3.85
N ILE A 352 24.06 14.38 -3.98
CA ILE A 352 22.76 14.97 -4.27
C ILE A 352 21.82 14.64 -3.10
N THR A 353 21.16 15.66 -2.58
CA THR A 353 20.13 15.51 -1.55
C THR A 353 18.80 15.99 -2.11
N THR A 354 17.77 15.14 -2.00
CA THR A 354 16.40 15.46 -2.40
C THR A 354 15.53 15.57 -1.15
N MET A 355 14.81 16.67 -1.02
CA MET A 355 13.90 16.92 0.10
C MET A 355 12.52 17.33 -0.44
N ASP A 356 11.48 16.67 0.02
CA ASP A 356 10.09 16.99 -0.33
C ASP A 356 9.39 17.68 0.83
N ALA A 357 8.83 18.87 0.57
CA ALA A 357 8.06 19.61 1.56
C ALA A 357 6.68 18.96 1.78
N LEU A 358 6.41 18.49 3.00
CA LEU A 358 5.10 17.94 3.36
C LEU A 358 4.00 19.00 3.19
N LYS A 359 3.08 18.78 2.25
CA LYS A 359 1.99 19.71 1.95
C LYS A 359 2.48 21.15 1.72
N GLY A 360 3.59 21.32 1.00
CA GLY A 360 4.32 22.60 0.88
C GLY A 360 3.48 23.85 0.59
N PHE A 361 2.43 23.75 -0.25
CA PHE A 361 1.54 24.91 -0.49
C PHE A 361 0.84 25.42 0.78
N HIS A 362 0.46 24.53 1.70
CA HIS A 362 -0.21 24.91 2.94
C HIS A 362 0.71 25.58 3.97
N GLN A 363 2.02 25.57 3.74
CA GLN A 363 3.00 26.28 4.58
C GLN A 363 3.14 27.76 4.17
N ASN A 364 2.60 28.15 3.02
CA ASN A 364 2.58 29.54 2.57
C ASN A 364 1.47 30.30 3.30
N VAL A 365 1.87 31.25 4.14
CA VAL A 365 0.92 32.08 4.89
C VAL A 365 0.35 33.14 3.96
N VAL A 366 -0.97 33.24 3.91
CA VAL A 366 -1.67 34.31 3.16
C VAL A 366 -1.89 35.49 4.08
N LYS A 367 -1.66 36.71 3.57
CA LYS A 367 -1.87 37.94 4.35
C LYS A 367 -3.26 37.96 4.98
N PRO A 368 -3.41 38.34 6.26
CA PRO A 368 -4.70 38.27 6.97
C PRO A 368 -5.87 38.94 6.24
N ARG A 369 -5.62 40.05 5.53
CA ARG A 369 -6.64 40.81 4.79
C ARG A 369 -7.18 40.09 3.56
N GLU A 370 -6.43 39.14 3.01
CA GLU A 370 -6.68 38.46 1.74
C GLU A 370 -7.19 37.03 1.92
N ARG A 371 -7.08 36.48 3.14
CA ARG A 371 -7.66 35.16 3.50
C ARG A 371 -9.14 35.03 3.16
N LYS A 372 -9.87 36.15 3.14
CA LYS A 372 -11.28 36.21 2.72
C LYS A 372 -11.53 35.64 1.33
N TYR A 373 -10.56 35.78 0.40
CA TYR A 373 -10.67 35.28 -0.97
C TYR A 373 -10.55 33.75 -1.05
N LEU A 374 -9.90 33.12 -0.07
CA LEU A 374 -9.69 31.67 -0.01
C LEU A 374 -10.74 30.94 0.84
N ARG A 375 -11.85 31.59 1.17
CA ARG A 375 -12.95 30.94 1.89
C ARG A 375 -13.55 29.83 1.04
N ILE A 376 -13.61 28.66 1.63
CA ILE A 376 -14.25 27.49 1.04
C ILE A 376 -15.65 27.31 1.63
N ILE A 377 -16.57 26.72 0.88
CA ILE A 377 -17.90 26.38 1.37
C ILE A 377 -18.22 24.91 1.09
N VAL A 378 -18.77 24.25 2.09
CA VAL A 378 -19.11 22.83 2.10
C VAL A 378 -20.45 22.62 2.81
N HIS A 379 -20.97 21.38 2.84
CA HIS A 379 -22.26 21.08 3.49
C HIS A 379 -22.30 21.38 4.99
N CYS A 380 -21.15 21.53 5.65
CA CYS A 380 -21.06 21.87 7.07
C CYS A 380 -20.84 23.36 7.35
N GLY A 381 -20.78 24.22 6.31
CA GLY A 381 -20.62 25.67 6.45
C GLY A 381 -19.41 26.22 5.67
N VAL A 382 -18.98 27.42 6.06
CA VAL A 382 -17.82 28.13 5.51
C VAL A 382 -16.61 28.00 6.44
#